data_AF-A0A7Y2A3C9-F1
#
_entry.id   AF-A0A7Y2A3C9-F1
#
_cell.length_a   1.000
_cell.length_b   1.000
_cell.length_c   1.000
_cell.angle_alpha   90.00
_cell.angle_beta   90.00
_cell.angle_gamma   90.00
#
_symmetry.space_group_name_H-M   'P 1'
#
loop_
_entity.id
_entity.type
_entity.pdbx_description
1 polymer ?
#
loop_
_entity_poly.entity_id
_entity_poly.type
_entity_poly.pdbx_seq_one_letter_code
_entity_poly.pdbx_strand_id
1 'polypeptide(L)'
;MTGGDVEADEGPRSLNSLATGWSLIGVAAVFGWAVYRLGGRGLAAIQGGLSPTEWTALVAFTLFFVYTEGVLTFDRRWIPKLVARSRRVGDESMMLQLLAPLYGLSLIGRDWKEMAKAWIGTALIVTAVLVVRQFPSPWRG
;
A
#
# COMPACT_ATOMS: atom_id res chain seq x y z
N MET A 1 4.88 -1.76 -54.13
CA MET A 1 6.34 -1.98 -54.03
C MET A 1 6.93 -0.63 -53.68
N THR A 2 7.53 -0.35 -52.54
CA THR A 2 8.13 -1.13 -51.43
C THR A 2 8.07 -0.18 -50.23
N GLY A 3 7.64 -0.61 -49.05
CA GLY A 3 8.55 -1.30 -48.13
C GLY A 3 9.50 -0.27 -47.53
N GLY A 4 9.04 0.42 -46.49
CA GLY A 4 9.81 1.39 -45.71
C GLY A 4 9.37 1.20 -44.27
N ASP A 5 9.97 0.18 -43.68
CA ASP A 5 9.60 -0.45 -42.45
C ASP A 5 9.50 0.56 -41.31
N VAL A 6 8.36 0.56 -40.62
CA VAL A 6 8.20 1.17 -39.31
C VAL A 6 9.17 0.41 -38.41
N GLU A 7 10.36 0.96 -38.26
CA GLU A 7 11.36 0.50 -37.32
C GLU A 7 10.74 0.67 -35.93
N ALA A 8 10.13 -0.42 -35.46
CA ALA A 8 9.69 -0.58 -34.10
C ALA A 8 10.96 -0.46 -33.25
N ASP A 9 11.15 0.71 -32.67
CA ASP A 9 12.18 1.00 -31.67
C ASP A 9 11.93 0.13 -30.43
N GLU A 10 12.32 -1.14 -30.49
CA GLU A 10 12.33 -2.09 -29.38
C GLU A 10 13.63 -1.97 -28.58
N GLY A 11 13.97 -0.76 -28.12
CA GLY A 11 14.78 -0.54 -26.92
C GLY A 11 14.02 -0.93 -25.64
N PRO A 12 14.67 -1.11 -24.46
CA PRO A 12 14.30 -2.09 -23.43
C PRO A 12 13.01 -1.77 -22.65
N ARG A 13 11.85 -1.88 -23.30
CA ARG A 13 10.53 -1.75 -22.64
C ARG A 13 10.25 -2.88 -21.65
N SER A 14 10.98 -4.00 -21.74
CA SER A 14 10.78 -5.20 -20.92
C SER A 14 11.24 -5.04 -19.47
N LEU A 15 12.38 -4.39 -19.21
CA LEU A 15 12.90 -4.16 -17.85
C LEU A 15 12.03 -3.17 -17.06
N ASN A 16 11.60 -2.08 -17.71
CA ASN A 16 10.69 -1.12 -17.09
C ASN A 16 9.34 -1.75 -16.74
N SER A 17 8.85 -2.67 -17.58
CA SER A 17 7.58 -3.38 -17.33
C SER A 17 7.69 -4.38 -16.18
N LEU A 18 8.80 -5.11 -16.08
CA LEU A 18 9.04 -6.06 -14.99
C LEU A 18 9.20 -5.36 -13.64
N ALA A 19 9.99 -4.29 -13.57
CA ALA A 19 10.18 -3.53 -12.33
C ALA A 19 8.90 -2.81 -11.89
N THR A 20 8.12 -2.27 -12.85
CA THR A 20 6.78 -1.71 -12.59
C THR A 20 5.83 -2.78 -12.04
N GLY A 21 5.76 -3.94 -12.70
CA GLY A 21 4.91 -5.06 -12.26
C GLY A 21 5.32 -5.57 -10.88
N TRP A 22 6.62 -5.71 -10.63
CA TRP A 22 7.16 -6.09 -9.33
C TRP A 22 6.79 -5.09 -8.24
N SER A 23 6.90 -3.78 -8.52
CA SER A 23 6.46 -2.73 -7.61
C SER A 23 4.99 -2.89 -7.19
N LEU A 24 4.09 -3.01 -8.17
CA LEU A 24 2.65 -3.10 -7.93
C LEU A 24 2.26 -4.39 -7.21
N ILE A 25 2.79 -5.53 -7.66
CA ILE A 25 2.52 -6.84 -7.05
C ILE A 25 3.06 -6.88 -5.63
N GLY A 26 4.29 -6.40 -5.40
CA GLY A 26 4.88 -6.39 -4.06
C GLY A 26 4.11 -5.47 -3.10
N VAL A 27 3.68 -4.30 -3.56
CA VAL A 27 2.83 -3.40 -2.78
C VAL A 27 1.48 -4.06 -2.44
N ALA A 28 0.84 -4.69 -3.43
CA ALA A 28 -0.40 -5.43 -3.22
C ALA A 28 -0.21 -6.59 -2.23
N ALA A 29 0.91 -7.31 -2.31
CA ALA A 29 1.25 -8.39 -1.39
C ALA A 29 1.49 -7.87 0.05
N VAL A 30 2.15 -6.73 0.22
CA VAL A 30 2.34 -6.08 1.53
C VAL A 30 0.99 -5.75 2.16
N PHE A 31 0.07 -5.14 1.41
CA PHE A 31 -1.27 -4.84 1.93
C PHE A 31 -2.10 -6.09 2.15
N GLY A 32 -2.07 -7.06 1.23
CA GLY A 32 -2.78 -8.33 1.38
C GLY A 32 -2.34 -9.06 2.64
N TRP A 33 -1.03 -9.12 2.90
CA TRP A 33 -0.49 -9.71 4.12
C TRP A 33 -0.89 -8.93 5.36
N ALA A 34 -0.87 -7.59 5.32
CA ALA A 34 -1.32 -6.77 6.43
C ALA A 34 -2.80 -7.00 6.76
N VAL A 35 -3.67 -7.06 5.74
CA VAL A 35 -5.10 -7.36 5.88
C VAL A 35 -5.30 -8.77 6.45
N TYR A 36 -4.62 -9.78 5.91
CA TYR A 36 -4.70 -11.15 6.43
C TYR A 36 -4.29 -11.23 7.91
N ARG A 37 -3.13 -10.65 8.24
CA ARG A 37 -2.57 -10.69 9.59
C ARG A 37 -3.39 -9.89 10.61
N LEU A 38 -3.94 -8.73 10.22
CA LEU A 38 -4.71 -7.87 11.12
C LEU A 38 -6.16 -8.34 11.20
N GLY A 39 -6.77 -8.71 10.07
CA GLY A 39 -8.11 -9.27 9.99
C GLY A 39 -8.26 -10.55 10.82
N GLY A 40 -7.23 -11.38 10.91
CA GLY A 40 -7.23 -12.54 11.82
C GLY A 40 -7.42 -12.18 13.30
N ARG A 41 -6.94 -11.02 13.75
CA ARG A 41 -7.16 -10.55 15.14
C ARG A 41 -8.58 -10.04 15.34
N GLY A 42 -9.08 -9.25 14.40
CA GLY A 42 -10.47 -8.77 14.43
C GLY A 42 -11.47 -9.93 14.39
N LEU A 43 -11.21 -10.97 13.61
CA LEU A 43 -12.05 -12.16 13.58
C LEU A 43 -12.04 -12.91 14.92
N ALA A 44 -10.88 -13.02 15.57
CA ALA A 44 -10.78 -13.60 16.90
C ALA A 44 -11.55 -12.77 17.96
N ALA A 45 -11.56 -11.44 17.85
CA ALA A 45 -12.37 -10.58 18.70
C ALA A 45 -13.87 -10.80 18.49
N ILE A 46 -14.32 -10.92 17.24
CA ILE A 46 -15.72 -11.22 16.90
C ILE A 46 -16.12 -12.60 17.45
N GLN A 47 -15.26 -13.61 17.28
CA GLN A 47 -15.50 -14.97 17.79
C GLN A 47 -15.51 -15.03 19.33
N GLY A 48 -14.78 -14.13 19.99
CA GLY A 48 -14.78 -13.99 21.45
C GLY A 48 -16.07 -13.40 22.03
N GLY A 49 -16.98 -12.93 21.18
CA GLY A 49 -18.23 -12.30 21.59
C GLY A 49 -18.07 -10.80 21.83
N LEU A 50 -18.84 -10.00 21.10
CA LEU A 50 -18.87 -8.54 21.25
C LEU A 50 -20.20 -8.10 21.86
N SER A 51 -20.13 -7.14 22.77
CA SER A 51 -21.30 -6.43 23.31
C SER A 51 -21.96 -5.55 22.23
N PRO A 52 -23.22 -5.13 22.40
CA PRO A 52 -23.90 -4.24 21.46
C PRO A 52 -23.17 -2.91 21.22
N THR A 53 -22.50 -2.37 22.25
CA THR A 53 -21.69 -1.15 22.14
C THR A 53 -20.43 -1.36 21.30
N GLU A 54 -19.78 -2.52 21.44
CA GLU A 54 -18.60 -2.88 20.65
C GLU A 54 -18.95 -3.13 19.19
N TRP A 55 -20.10 -3.75 18.91
CA TRP A 55 -20.63 -3.87 17.54
C TRP A 55 -20.91 -2.52 16.90
N THR A 56 -21.54 -1.61 17.64
CA THR A 56 -21.85 -0.26 17.14
C THR A 56 -20.56 0.49 16.83
N ALA A 57 -19.58 0.44 17.71
CA ALA A 57 -18.26 1.04 17.49
C ALA A 57 -17.57 0.41 16.27
N LEU A 58 -17.53 -0.93 16.18
CA LEU A 58 -16.90 -1.65 15.07
C LEU A 58 -17.51 -1.23 13.73
N VAL A 59 -18.83 -1.23 13.60
CA VAL A 59 -19.52 -0.85 12.35
C VAL A 59 -19.27 0.63 12.02
N ALA A 60 -19.41 1.53 13.00
CA ALA A 60 -19.21 2.96 12.80
C ALA A 60 -17.78 3.28 12.34
N PHE A 61 -16.76 2.75 13.02
CA PHE A 61 -15.36 2.94 12.64
C PHE A 61 -15.03 2.28 11.31
N THR A 62 -15.55 1.09 11.03
CA THR A 62 -15.34 0.42 9.74
C THR A 62 -15.86 1.27 8.60
N LEU A 63 -17.11 1.76 8.68
CA LEU A 63 -17.68 2.63 7.66
C LEU A 63 -16.89 3.93 7.50
N PHE A 64 -16.50 4.54 8.62
CA PHE A 64 -15.68 5.75 8.62
C PHE A 64 -14.35 5.54 7.88
N PHE A 65 -13.58 4.50 8.22
CA PHE A 65 -12.30 4.22 7.58
C PHE A 65 -12.44 3.78 6.11
N VAL A 66 -13.44 2.96 5.78
CA VAL A 66 -13.69 2.54 4.39
C VAL A 66 -13.98 3.76 3.51
N TYR A 67 -14.78 4.72 3.99
CA TYR A 67 -15.11 5.91 3.21
C TYR A 67 -13.94 6.92 3.14
N THR A 68 -13.38 7.28 4.29
CA THR A 68 -12.36 8.32 4.39
C THR A 68 -11.00 7.89 3.86
N GLU A 69 -10.52 6.71 4.27
CA GLU A 69 -9.24 6.19 3.84
C GLU A 69 -9.38 5.41 2.53
N GLY A 70 -10.37 4.54 2.40
CA GLY A 70 -10.53 3.72 1.20
C GLY A 70 -10.86 4.54 -0.06
N VAL A 71 -12.03 5.18 -0.08
CA VAL A 71 -12.53 5.83 -1.30
C VAL A 71 -11.87 7.20 -1.54
N LEU A 72 -11.84 8.08 -0.54
CA LEU A 72 -11.39 9.45 -0.75
C LEU A 72 -9.86 9.56 -0.85
N THR A 73 -9.13 8.75 -0.08
CA THR A 73 -7.69 8.88 0.06
C THR A 73 -6.95 7.84 -0.78
N PHE A 74 -7.31 6.56 -0.66
CA PHE A 74 -6.59 5.47 -1.30
C PHE A 74 -6.86 5.43 -2.80
N ASP A 75 -8.13 5.27 -3.20
CA ASP A 75 -8.52 5.15 -4.60
C ASP A 75 -8.20 6.41 -5.41
N ARG A 76 -8.62 7.58 -4.93
CA ARG A 76 -8.51 8.82 -5.71
C ARG A 76 -7.13 9.47 -5.68
N ARG A 77 -6.34 9.29 -4.62
CA ARG A 77 -5.08 10.05 -4.44
C ARG A 77 -3.86 9.15 -4.37
N TRP A 78 -3.96 7.99 -3.73
CA TRP A 78 -2.81 7.15 -3.47
C TRP A 78 -2.50 6.20 -4.63
N ILE A 79 -3.51 5.50 -5.17
CA ILE A 79 -3.34 4.57 -6.30
C ILE A 79 -2.75 5.27 -7.55
N PRO A 80 -3.25 6.43 -8.02
CA PRO A 80 -2.68 7.09 -9.19
C PRO A 80 -1.21 7.47 -9.00
N LYS A 81 -0.83 7.89 -7.78
CA LYS A 81 0.56 8.22 -7.44
C LYS A 81 1.44 6.99 -7.35
N LEU A 82 0.94 5.89 -6.77
CA LEU A 82 1.63 4.61 -6.78
C LEU A 82 1.94 4.19 -8.21
N VAL A 83 0.95 4.16 -9.10
CA VAL A 83 1.13 3.75 -10.50
C VAL A 83 2.14 4.64 -11.22
N ALA A 84 2.07 5.96 -11.03
CA ALA A 84 3.03 6.90 -11.60
C ALA A 84 4.46 6.67 -11.09
N ARG A 85 4.65 6.33 -9.81
CA ARG A 85 5.96 6.01 -9.22
C ARG A 85 6.48 4.66 -9.70
N SER A 86 5.63 3.64 -9.72
CA SER A 86 6.01 2.31 -10.18
C SER A 86 6.50 2.35 -11.63
N ARG A 87 5.96 3.22 -12.49
CA ARG A 87 6.48 3.42 -13.85
C ARG A 87 7.88 4.02 -13.89
N ARG A 88 8.20 4.92 -12.95
CA ARG A 88 9.52 5.58 -12.85
C ARG A 88 10.63 4.64 -12.36
N VAL A 89 10.29 3.56 -11.66
CA VAL A 89 11.30 2.68 -11.05
C VAL A 89 12.20 1.99 -12.09
N GLY A 90 11.70 1.79 -13.31
CA GLY A 90 12.48 1.18 -14.39
C GLY A 90 13.70 2.00 -14.81
N ASP A 91 13.62 3.32 -14.64
CA ASP A 91 14.71 4.25 -15.00
C ASP A 91 15.68 4.48 -13.82
N GLU A 92 15.45 3.82 -12.68
CA GLU A 92 16.30 3.93 -11.49
C GLU A 92 17.37 2.83 -11.45
N SER A 93 18.30 2.93 -10.50
CA SER A 93 19.37 1.94 -10.34
C SER A 93 18.83 0.52 -10.10
N MET A 94 19.58 -0.49 -10.52
CA MET A 94 19.21 -1.90 -10.34
C MET A 94 18.88 -2.27 -8.88
N MET A 95 19.53 -1.60 -7.91
CA MET A 95 19.23 -1.77 -6.49
C MET A 95 17.81 -1.29 -6.13
N LEU A 96 17.37 -0.16 -6.69
CA LEU A 96 16.03 0.37 -6.49
C LEU A 96 14.98 -0.46 -7.25
N GLN A 97 15.32 -1.01 -8.41
CA GLN A 97 14.46 -1.95 -9.14
C GLN A 97 14.24 -3.25 -8.36
N LEU A 98 15.27 -3.79 -7.70
CA LEU A 98 15.12 -4.96 -6.83
C LEU A 98 14.18 -4.67 -5.65
N LEU A 99 14.28 -3.44 -5.10
CA LEU A 99 13.43 -2.95 -4.02
C LEU A 99 12.20 -2.17 -4.53
N ALA A 100 11.74 -2.44 -5.75
CA ALA A 100 10.65 -1.68 -6.38
C ALA A 100 9.35 -1.59 -5.56
N PRO A 101 8.97 -2.58 -4.72
CA PRO A 101 7.81 -2.44 -3.83
C PRO A 101 8.01 -1.32 -2.80
N LEU A 102 9.21 -1.21 -2.21
CA LEU A 102 9.54 -0.15 -1.26
C LEU A 102 9.60 1.22 -1.94
N TYR A 103 10.09 1.27 -3.18
CA TYR A 103 10.07 2.48 -4.00
C TYR A 103 8.63 2.91 -4.34
N GLY A 104 7.76 1.95 -4.68
CA GLY A 104 6.33 2.19 -4.92
C GLY A 104 5.60 2.75 -3.71
N LEU A 105 5.99 2.32 -2.49
CA LEU A 105 5.51 2.86 -1.22
C LEU A 105 6.12 4.24 -0.86
N SER A 106 7.06 4.75 -1.65
CA SER A 106 7.89 5.93 -1.31
C SER A 106 8.68 5.79 -0.01
N LEU A 107 9.00 4.57 0.44
CA LEU A 107 9.86 4.39 1.61
C LEU A 107 11.34 4.64 1.29
N ILE A 108 11.69 4.43 0.02
CA ILE A 108 13.00 4.69 -0.57
C ILE A 108 12.80 5.44 -1.89
N GLY A 109 13.83 6.15 -2.36
CA GLY A 109 13.81 6.82 -3.65
C GLY A 109 14.51 8.18 -3.62
N ARG A 110 14.25 9.00 -4.65
CA ARG A 110 14.90 10.31 -4.84
C ARG A 110 14.15 11.46 -4.14
N ASP A 111 12.82 11.36 -4.03
CA ASP A 111 11.97 12.47 -3.60
C ASP A 111 11.80 12.49 -2.07
N TRP A 112 12.67 13.23 -1.37
CA TRP A 112 12.67 13.32 0.10
C TRP A 112 11.32 13.76 0.70
N LYS A 113 10.57 14.61 -0.01
CA LYS A 113 9.25 15.08 0.43
C LYS A 113 8.21 13.97 0.44
N GLU A 114 8.29 13.04 -0.53
CA GLU A 114 7.40 11.89 -0.59
C GLU A 114 7.80 10.86 0.47
N MET A 115 9.11 10.65 0.66
CA MET A 115 9.64 9.80 1.70
C MET A 115 9.23 10.28 3.10
N ALA A 116 9.38 11.57 3.38
CA ALA A 116 8.96 12.14 4.67
C ALA A 116 7.48 11.88 4.95
N LYS A 117 6.59 12.07 3.94
CA LYS A 117 5.17 11.76 4.08
C LYS A 117 4.90 10.28 4.33
N ALA A 118 5.59 9.40 3.61
CA ALA A 118 5.45 7.96 3.78
C ALA A 118 5.90 7.53 5.18
N TRP A 119 7.06 7.99 5.63
CA TRP A 119 7.60 7.68 6.96
C TRP A 119 6.75 8.26 8.10
N ILE A 120 6.24 9.48 7.96
CA ILE A 120 5.29 10.06 8.92
C ILE A 120 4.01 9.21 8.98
N GLY A 121 3.46 8.82 7.82
CA GLY A 121 2.29 7.95 7.76
C GLY A 121 2.53 6.59 8.42
N THR A 122 3.66 5.94 8.12
CA THR A 122 4.06 4.69 8.75
C THR A 122 4.23 4.84 10.25
N ALA A 123 4.91 5.89 10.71
CA ALA A 123 5.10 6.16 12.14
C ALA A 123 3.77 6.38 12.85
N LEU A 124 2.82 7.10 12.23
CA LEU A 124 1.49 7.33 12.77
C LEU A 124 0.69 6.03 12.89
N ILE A 125 0.71 5.17 11.87
CA ILE A 125 0.04 3.86 11.90
C ILE A 125 0.67 2.97 12.98
N VAL A 126 1.99 2.88 13.04
CA VAL A 126 2.70 2.08 14.05
C VAL A 126 2.38 2.59 15.45
N THR A 127 2.39 3.90 15.66
CA THR A 127 2.05 4.51 16.95
C THR A 127 0.61 4.19 17.33
N ALA A 128 -0.34 4.34 16.40
CA ALA A 128 -1.75 4.00 16.63
C ALA A 128 -1.92 2.52 17.02
N VAL A 129 -1.25 1.60 16.32
CA VAL A 129 -1.25 0.17 16.66
C VAL A 129 -0.66 -0.06 18.05
N LEU A 130 0.45 0.57 18.40
CA LEU A 130 1.08 0.42 19.72
C LEU A 130 0.18 0.94 20.85
N VAL A 131 -0.52 2.07 20.63
CA VAL A 131 -1.51 2.61 21.56
C VAL A 131 -2.70 1.66 21.70
N VAL A 132 -3.24 1.15 20.59
CA VAL A 132 -4.38 0.23 20.62
C VAL A 132 -4.05 -1.05 21.40
N ARG A 133 -2.82 -1.54 21.30
CA ARG A 133 -2.35 -2.72 22.04
C ARG A 133 -2.28 -2.52 23.56
N GLN A 134 -2.36 -1.29 24.06
CA GLN A 134 -2.42 -1.01 25.51
C GLN A 134 -3.84 -1.13 26.07
N PHE A 135 -4.88 -1.17 25.24
CA PHE A 135 -6.25 -1.29 25.73
C PHE A 135 -6.53 -2.68 26.31
N PRO A 136 -7.44 -2.77 27.30
CA PRO A 136 -7.91 -4.06 27.78
C PRO A 136 -8.64 -4.84 26.65
N SER A 137 -8.66 -6.18 26.79
CA SER A 137 -9.51 -7.02 25.94
C SER A 137 -10.97 -6.57 26.07
N PRO A 138 -11.76 -6.48 24.98
CA PRO A 138 -11.51 -6.98 23.62
C PRO A 138 -10.90 -5.97 22.64
N TRP A 139 -10.71 -4.71 23.01
CA TRP A 139 -10.25 -3.62 22.13
C TRP A 139 -8.81 -3.77 21.59
N ARG A 140 -8.04 -4.70 22.15
CA ARG A 140 -6.64 -5.01 21.76
C ARG A 140 -6.52 -5.89 20.51
N GLY A 141 -7.63 -6.47 20.02
CA GLY A 141 -7.70 -7.47 18.95
C GLY A 141 -8.24 -6.91 17.66
#